data_AF-A0A9Q3ZPJ4-F1
#
_entry.id   AF-A0A9Q3ZPJ4-F1
#
_cell.length_a   1.000
_cell.length_b   1.000
_cell.length_c   1.000
_cell.angle_alpha   90.00
_cell.angle_beta   90.00
_cell.angle_gamma   90.00
#
_symmetry.space_group_name_H-M   'P 1'
#
loop_
_entity.id
_entity.type
_entity.pdbx_description
1 polymer ?
#
loop_
_entity_poly.entity_id
_entity_poly.type
_entity_poly.pdbx_seq_one_letter_code
_entity_poly.pdbx_strand_id
1 'polypeptide(L)'
;MERFGRSGPDQPAFELDNWTVQEVRFLAAIYLGNGESSGVRLYPLPIFRDIDEQAVDAVIEDETLLKPLLTPAATDDYFMAGNHGLLPQKLSQYQFFDWDDRRLEQATTFFSAADVNDPILVRGLHALLKSEMLFNHFQFRDASLASSHIALDAAYSMILRQLRTLGARNPSSYDAQAYMDEMYGVPHTQLKFFEDFYTDRVRNFHTDSRYGAEPIPFFSIDDIWDLNAALKGLFYRLVTGDLHDETRRNRDEYLRYNMIEVG
;
A
#
# COMPACT_ATOMS: atom_id res chain seq x y z
N MET A 1 24.20 -15.27 -14.49
CA MET A 1 22.88 -15.13 -13.86
C MET A 1 22.09 -14.17 -14.74
N GLU A 2 21.22 -14.70 -15.60
CA GLU A 2 20.38 -13.89 -16.50
C GLU A 2 19.27 -13.24 -15.65
N ARG A 3 19.21 -11.90 -15.63
CA ARG A 3 18.06 -11.18 -15.08
C ARG A 3 16.84 -11.57 -15.90
N PHE A 4 15.86 -12.23 -15.28
CA PHE A 4 14.59 -12.55 -15.93
C PHE A 4 13.82 -11.25 -16.23
N GLY A 5 13.90 -10.85 -17.49
CA GLY A 5 13.26 -9.68 -18.04
C GLY A 5 13.91 -9.48 -19.40
N ARG A 6 13.26 -9.95 -20.46
CA ARG A 6 13.67 -9.55 -21.81
C ARG A 6 13.58 -8.04 -21.85
N SER A 7 14.73 -7.39 -21.78
CA SER A 7 14.95 -6.01 -22.18
C SER A 7 14.48 -5.89 -23.63
N GLY A 8 13.23 -5.49 -23.81
CA GLY A 8 12.78 -4.97 -25.08
C GLY A 8 13.63 -3.75 -25.45
N PRO A 9 13.90 -3.50 -26.73
CA PRO A 9 14.77 -2.40 -27.18
C PRO A 9 14.29 -1.00 -26.76
N ASP A 10 13.08 -0.87 -26.19
CA ASP A 10 12.43 0.41 -25.89
C ASP A 10 12.16 0.67 -24.39
N GLN A 11 12.68 -0.13 -23.45
CA GLN A 11 12.59 0.21 -22.02
C GLN A 11 13.81 1.05 -21.61
N PRO A 12 13.66 2.36 -21.32
CA PRO A 12 14.77 3.16 -20.82
C PRO A 12 15.25 2.57 -19.49
N ALA A 13 16.51 2.15 -19.45
CA ALA A 13 17.19 1.78 -18.23
C ALA A 13 17.28 3.02 -17.34
N PHE A 14 16.45 3.11 -16.30
CA PHE A 14 16.58 4.17 -15.31
C PHE A 14 17.64 3.77 -14.28
N GLU A 15 18.58 4.69 -14.01
CA GLU A 15 19.65 4.51 -13.05
C GLU A 15 19.08 4.42 -11.62
N LEU A 16 19.47 3.36 -10.90
CA LEU A 16 19.40 3.17 -9.44
C LEU A 16 18.10 2.70 -8.75
N ASP A 17 16.91 2.76 -9.37
CA ASP A 17 15.62 2.49 -8.67
C ASP A 17 14.76 1.36 -9.29
N ASN A 18 15.35 0.34 -9.94
CA ASN A 18 14.55 -0.65 -10.70
C ASN A 18 14.21 -1.91 -9.89
N TRP A 19 13.19 -1.83 -9.04
CA TRP A 19 12.47 -3.04 -8.65
C TRP A 19 11.80 -3.66 -9.88
N THR A 20 12.03 -4.95 -10.07
CA THR A 20 11.27 -5.77 -11.01
C THR A 20 9.79 -5.83 -10.60
N VAL A 21 8.91 -6.15 -11.55
CA VAL A 21 7.48 -6.32 -11.26
C VAL A 21 7.21 -7.40 -10.20
N GLN A 22 8.08 -8.41 -10.11
CA GLN A 22 7.98 -9.47 -9.10
C GLN A 22 8.42 -8.99 -7.73
N GLU A 23 9.47 -8.17 -7.64
CA GLU A 23 9.88 -7.53 -6.38
C GLU A 23 8.79 -6.57 -5.89
N VAL A 24 8.18 -5.78 -6.78
CA VAL A 24 7.03 -4.94 -6.42
C VAL A 24 5.89 -5.79 -5.85
N ARG A 25 5.54 -6.90 -6.50
CA ARG A 25 4.48 -7.82 -6.04
C ARG A 25 4.81 -8.41 -4.66
N PHE A 26 6.04 -8.91 -4.47
CA PHE A 26 6.51 -9.50 -3.22
C PHE A 26 6.48 -8.48 -2.07
N LEU A 27 7.08 -7.31 -2.29
CA LEU A 27 7.15 -6.24 -1.30
C LEU A 27 5.76 -5.68 -0.96
N ALA A 28 4.90 -5.53 -1.95
CA ALA A 28 3.51 -5.13 -1.76
C ALA A 28 2.72 -6.16 -0.95
N ALA A 29 2.91 -7.45 -1.20
CA ALA A 29 2.25 -8.51 -0.43
C ALA A 29 2.59 -8.44 1.06
N ILE A 30 3.86 -8.28 1.38
CA ILE A 30 4.31 -8.12 2.77
C ILE A 30 3.77 -6.81 3.36
N TYR A 31 3.87 -5.71 2.63
CA TYR A 31 3.44 -4.40 3.11
C TYR A 31 1.94 -4.35 3.38
N LEU A 32 1.12 -4.86 2.46
CA LEU A 32 -0.34 -4.87 2.55
C LEU A 32 -0.86 -5.92 3.53
N GLY A 33 -0.26 -7.11 3.56
CA GLY A 33 -0.62 -8.17 4.51
C GLY A 33 -0.29 -7.82 5.96
N ASN A 34 0.57 -6.82 6.20
CA ASN A 34 0.85 -6.33 7.55
C ASN A 34 -0.30 -5.45 8.12
N GLY A 35 -1.26 -5.01 7.30
CA GLY A 35 -2.40 -4.18 7.73
C GLY A 35 -2.22 -2.67 7.63
N GLU A 36 -3.28 -1.91 7.83
CA GLU A 36 -3.38 -0.47 7.56
C GLU A 36 -2.53 0.39 8.51
N SER A 37 -2.51 0.06 9.81
CA SER A 37 -1.78 0.84 10.83
C SER A 37 -0.28 0.54 10.90
N SER A 38 0.21 -0.41 10.10
CA SER A 38 1.59 -0.89 10.21
C SER A 38 2.46 -0.36 9.06
N GLY A 39 3.68 0.05 9.41
CA GLY A 39 4.73 0.31 8.42
C GLY A 39 5.54 -0.95 8.14
N VAL A 40 6.01 -1.12 6.90
CA VAL A 40 7.13 -2.03 6.62
C VAL A 40 8.26 -1.17 6.09
N ARG A 41 9.38 -1.14 6.82
CA ARG A 41 10.56 -0.35 6.44
C ARG A 41 11.33 -1.06 5.33
N LEU A 42 10.89 -0.83 4.10
CA LEU A 42 11.48 -1.41 2.89
C LEU A 42 12.59 -0.51 2.33
N TYR A 43 13.57 -0.12 3.15
CA TYR A 43 14.70 0.66 2.67
C TYR A 43 15.84 -0.27 2.25
N PRO A 44 16.55 0.00 1.13
CA PRO A 44 17.82 -0.68 0.88
C PRO A 44 18.81 -0.27 1.98
N LEU A 45 18.90 -1.09 3.02
CA LEU A 45 20.02 -1.01 3.94
C LEU A 45 21.30 -1.33 3.15
N PRO A 46 22.46 -0.72 3.50
CA PRO A 46 23.75 -1.09 2.91
C PRO A 46 24.14 -2.56 3.16
N ILE A 47 23.31 -3.31 3.89
CA ILE A 47 23.40 -4.75 4.11
C ILE A 47 22.30 -5.40 3.25
N PHE A 48 22.55 -5.58 1.96
CA PHE A 48 21.72 -6.47 1.14
C PHE A 48 22.23 -7.91 1.34
N ARG A 49 21.31 -8.84 1.59
CA ARG A 49 21.59 -10.26 1.50
C ARG A 49 20.93 -10.75 0.23
N ASP A 50 21.75 -11.19 -0.73
CA ASP A 50 21.22 -11.90 -1.90
C ASP A 50 20.50 -13.15 -1.41
N ILE A 51 19.20 -13.23 -1.69
CA ILE A 51 18.43 -14.45 -1.48
C ILE A 51 18.73 -15.32 -2.70
N ASP A 52 19.61 -16.29 -2.51
CA ASP A 52 20.05 -17.22 -3.57
C ASP A 52 18.99 -18.33 -3.78
N GLU A 53 17.72 -17.94 -3.90
CA GLU A 53 16.59 -18.84 -4.12
C GLU A 53 16.08 -18.73 -5.55
N GLN A 54 15.80 -19.87 -6.18
CA GLN A 54 15.49 -19.95 -7.61
C GLN A 54 14.11 -19.37 -7.99
N ALA A 55 13.23 -19.09 -7.01
CA ALA A 55 11.91 -18.52 -7.25
C ALA A 55 11.41 -17.69 -6.05
N VAL A 56 10.99 -16.44 -6.30
CA VAL A 56 10.38 -15.54 -5.30
C VAL A 56 9.12 -16.15 -4.67
N ASP A 57 8.37 -16.96 -5.43
CA ASP A 57 7.15 -17.61 -4.95
C ASP A 57 7.46 -18.58 -3.78
N ALA A 58 8.58 -19.30 -3.83
CA ALA A 58 8.99 -20.21 -2.75
C ALA A 58 9.32 -19.49 -1.44
N VAL A 59 9.76 -18.23 -1.51
CA VAL A 59 10.11 -17.43 -0.32
C VAL A 59 8.87 -16.96 0.43
N ILE A 60 7.78 -16.65 -0.26
CA ILE A 60 6.51 -16.26 0.39
C ILE A 60 5.79 -17.47 0.97
N GLU A 61 5.82 -18.61 0.25
CA GLU A 61 5.12 -19.82 0.66
C GLU A 61 5.85 -20.61 1.76
N ASP A 62 7.17 -20.41 1.91
CA ASP A 62 7.98 -21.07 2.95
C ASP A 62 8.30 -20.12 4.10
N GLU A 63 7.57 -20.26 5.20
CA GLU A 63 7.81 -19.54 6.45
C GLU A 63 9.25 -19.66 6.97
N THR A 64 9.92 -20.76 6.69
CA THR A 64 11.30 -21.00 7.17
C THR A 64 12.32 -20.16 6.40
N LEU A 65 11.97 -19.72 5.19
CA LEU A 65 12.74 -18.78 4.37
C LEU A 65 12.35 -17.33 4.65
N LEU A 66 11.06 -17.05 4.87
CA LEU A 66 10.55 -15.70 5.11
C LEU A 66 10.91 -15.17 6.51
N LYS A 67 10.74 -15.98 7.56
CA LYS A 67 10.96 -15.53 8.96
C LYS A 67 12.38 -14.99 9.19
N PRO A 68 13.47 -15.64 8.73
CA PRO A 68 14.82 -15.11 8.87
C PRO A 68 15.08 -13.78 8.13
N LEU A 69 14.28 -13.42 7.13
CA LEU A 69 14.39 -12.16 6.39
C LEU A 69 13.63 -11.02 7.08
N LEU A 70 12.47 -11.34 7.65
CA LEU A 70 11.68 -10.38 8.43
C LEU A 70 12.32 -10.09 9.80
N THR A 71 13.10 -11.02 10.35
CA THR A 71 13.69 -10.88 11.70
C THR A 71 14.60 -9.65 11.83
N PRO A 72 15.59 -9.44 10.94
CA PRO A 72 16.47 -8.28 11.04
C PRO A 72 15.75 -6.96 10.76
N ALA A 73 14.80 -6.95 9.81
CA ALA A 73 14.00 -5.79 9.46
C ALA A 73 13.10 -5.32 10.62
N ALA A 74 12.63 -6.26 11.44
CA ALA A 74 11.86 -5.97 12.65
C ALA A 74 12.70 -5.48 13.84
N THR A 75 14.01 -5.72 13.82
CA THR A 75 14.94 -5.39 14.94
C THR A 75 15.76 -4.12 14.71
N ASP A 76 15.63 -3.46 13.57
CA ASP A 76 16.42 -2.25 13.27
C ASP A 76 15.85 -1.04 14.04
N ASP A 77 16.44 -0.82 15.22
CA ASP A 77 16.13 0.18 16.26
C ASP A 77 16.24 1.66 15.81
N TYR A 78 16.49 1.95 14.54
CA TYR A 78 16.99 3.27 14.13
C TYR A 78 16.00 4.44 14.28
N PHE A 79 14.70 4.20 14.53
CA PHE A 79 13.72 5.28 14.77
C PHE A 79 12.57 4.84 15.68
N MET A 80 12.80 4.86 16.99
CA MET A 80 11.79 4.83 18.04
C MET A 80 10.89 6.08 17.98
N ALA A 81 9.84 6.01 17.16
CA ALA A 81 8.63 6.81 17.28
C ALA A 81 7.51 6.15 16.44
N GLY A 82 7.00 4.99 16.88
CA GLY A 82 5.67 4.54 16.45
C GLY A 82 5.41 3.03 16.34
N ASN A 83 6.36 2.20 15.90
CA ASN A 83 6.01 0.84 15.45
C ASN A 83 6.68 -0.28 16.25
N HIS A 84 5.83 -1.00 17.00
CA HIS A 84 5.95 -2.36 17.54
C HIS A 84 7.32 -2.84 18.05
N GLY A 85 7.57 -2.63 19.35
CA GLY A 85 8.73 -3.18 20.06
C GLY A 85 8.52 -4.63 20.53
N LEU A 86 9.58 -5.44 20.40
CA LEU A 86 9.70 -6.78 20.99
C LEU A 86 9.65 -6.69 22.53
N LEU A 87 8.87 -7.56 23.19
CA LEU A 87 9.00 -7.83 24.62
C LEU A 87 9.66 -9.21 24.85
N PRO A 88 10.68 -9.31 25.72
CA PRO A 88 11.42 -10.55 25.91
C PRO A 88 10.69 -11.48 26.88
N GLN A 89 10.14 -12.59 26.40
CA GLN A 89 9.84 -13.75 27.24
C GLN A 89 10.25 -15.07 26.58
N LYS A 90 11.42 -15.57 27.04
CA LYS A 90 12.00 -16.91 26.82
C LYS A 90 12.35 -17.30 25.37
N LEU A 91 13.58 -17.78 25.21
CA LEU A 91 14.26 -18.10 23.93
C LEU A 91 13.54 -19.10 22.99
N SER A 92 12.47 -19.75 23.44
CA SER A 92 11.65 -20.69 22.64
C SER A 92 10.30 -20.10 22.20
N GLN A 93 10.02 -18.83 22.52
CA GLN A 93 8.75 -18.15 22.24
C GLN A 93 8.98 -16.68 21.81
N TYR A 94 9.96 -16.43 20.95
CA TYR A 94 10.01 -15.15 20.24
C TYR A 94 8.85 -15.11 19.25
N GLN A 95 7.76 -14.44 19.62
CA GLN A 95 6.75 -13.99 18.67
C GLN A 95 7.17 -12.61 18.18
N PHE A 96 7.28 -12.46 16.86
CA PHE A 96 7.20 -11.14 16.24
C PHE A 96 5.91 -10.52 16.78
N PHE A 97 6.00 -9.35 17.41
CA PHE A 97 4.79 -8.56 17.45
C PHE A 97 4.48 -8.30 15.98
N ASP A 98 3.28 -8.69 15.54
CA ASP A 98 2.71 -8.31 14.26
C ASP A 98 3.04 -9.13 13.00
N TRP A 99 3.57 -10.34 13.09
CA TRP A 99 3.44 -11.31 11.98
C TRP A 99 2.92 -12.63 12.52
N ASP A 100 1.60 -12.68 12.71
CA ASP A 100 0.88 -13.91 13.02
C ASP A 100 0.55 -14.66 11.72
N ASP A 101 0.15 -15.92 11.86
CA ASP A 101 -0.23 -16.78 10.74
C ASP A 101 -1.32 -16.14 9.86
N ARG A 102 -2.10 -15.22 10.44
CA ARG A 102 -3.19 -14.51 9.76
C ARG A 102 -2.68 -13.41 8.82
N ARG A 103 -1.68 -12.63 9.22
CA ARG A 103 -1.00 -11.66 8.34
C ARG A 103 -0.22 -12.35 7.23
N LEU A 104 0.35 -13.53 7.51
CA LEU A 104 0.94 -14.38 6.48
C LEU A 104 -0.08 -14.84 5.47
N GLU A 105 -1.21 -15.35 5.94
CA GLU A 105 -2.32 -15.74 5.09
C GLU A 105 -2.74 -14.56 4.19
N GLN A 106 -2.89 -13.36 4.76
CA GLN A 106 -3.26 -12.16 3.99
C GLN A 106 -2.21 -11.77 2.95
N ALA A 107 -0.93 -11.77 3.30
CA ALA A 107 0.16 -11.51 2.37
C ALA A 107 0.17 -12.57 1.24
N THR A 108 -0.03 -13.84 1.57
CA THR A 108 -0.04 -14.96 0.61
C THR A 108 -1.23 -14.87 -0.33
N THR A 109 -2.42 -14.56 0.19
CA THR A 109 -3.65 -14.32 -0.59
C THR A 109 -3.43 -13.15 -1.57
N PHE A 110 -2.89 -12.03 -1.09
CA PHE A 110 -2.58 -10.89 -1.95
C PHE A 110 -1.57 -11.26 -3.03
N PHE A 111 -0.46 -11.90 -2.65
CA PHE A 111 0.60 -12.29 -3.56
C PHE A 111 0.11 -13.22 -4.67
N SER A 112 -0.79 -14.15 -4.34
CA SER A 112 -1.37 -15.10 -5.30
C SER A 112 -2.37 -14.44 -6.26
N ALA A 113 -3.08 -13.41 -5.80
CA ALA A 113 -4.12 -12.73 -6.58
C ALA A 113 -3.58 -11.56 -7.43
N ALA A 114 -2.43 -10.97 -7.06
CA ALA A 114 -1.87 -9.81 -7.74
C ALA A 114 -1.38 -10.11 -9.16
N ASP A 115 -2.03 -9.52 -10.17
CA ASP A 115 -1.61 -9.64 -11.58
C ASP A 115 -0.48 -8.66 -11.92
N VAL A 116 0.74 -9.18 -12.03
CA VAL A 116 1.93 -8.41 -12.45
C VAL A 116 1.87 -7.88 -13.88
N ASN A 117 0.94 -8.36 -14.70
CA ASN A 117 0.75 -7.87 -16.06
C ASN A 117 -0.18 -6.65 -16.13
N ASP A 118 -0.84 -6.29 -15.03
CA ASP A 118 -1.62 -5.06 -14.95
C ASP A 118 -0.71 -3.87 -14.64
N PRO A 119 -0.38 -3.01 -15.63
CA PRO A 119 0.57 -1.93 -15.43
C PRO A 119 0.06 -0.85 -14.47
N ILE A 120 -1.27 -0.71 -14.32
CA ILE A 120 -1.86 0.26 -13.38
C ILE A 120 -1.67 -0.23 -11.96
N LEU A 121 -1.94 -1.51 -11.70
CA LEU A 121 -1.72 -2.14 -10.40
C LEU A 121 -0.25 -2.04 -9.99
N VAL A 122 0.68 -2.51 -10.84
CA VAL A 122 2.11 -2.49 -10.52
C VAL A 122 2.61 -1.07 -10.25
N ARG A 123 2.18 -0.08 -11.05
CA ARG A 123 2.53 1.33 -10.83
C ARG A 123 1.98 1.86 -9.52
N GLY A 124 0.74 1.52 -9.18
CA GLY A 124 0.10 1.92 -7.92
C GLY A 124 0.81 1.35 -6.71
N LEU A 125 1.11 0.05 -6.73
CA LEU A 125 1.85 -0.65 -5.66
C LEU A 125 3.26 -0.10 -5.50
N HIS A 126 4.00 0.07 -6.61
CA HIS A 126 5.33 0.67 -6.58
C HIS A 126 5.31 2.08 -5.98
N ALA A 127 4.33 2.92 -6.36
CA ALA A 127 4.21 4.27 -5.84
C ALA A 127 3.85 4.29 -4.34
N LEU A 128 3.00 3.36 -3.88
CA LEU A 128 2.64 3.23 -2.48
C LEU A 128 3.83 2.79 -1.63
N LEU A 129 4.56 1.76 -2.08
CA LEU A 129 5.79 1.29 -1.44
C LEU A 129 6.86 2.39 -1.40
N LYS A 130 7.04 3.13 -2.50
CA LYS A 130 7.96 4.26 -2.57
C LYS A 130 7.56 5.39 -1.60
N SER A 131 6.26 5.65 -1.45
CA SER A 131 5.77 6.60 -0.46
C SER A 131 6.21 6.22 0.95
N GLU A 132 6.00 4.96 1.35
CA GLU A 132 6.42 4.44 2.64
C GLU A 132 7.94 4.58 2.86
N MET A 133 8.74 4.24 1.85
CA MET A 133 10.20 4.38 1.91
C MET A 133 10.63 5.82 2.16
N LEU A 134 10.07 6.76 1.39
CA LEU A 134 10.40 8.18 1.49
C LEU A 134 9.91 8.78 2.81
N PHE A 135 8.78 8.30 3.34
CA PHE A 135 8.20 8.79 4.58
C PHE A 135 9.14 8.61 5.79
N ASN A 136 9.97 7.56 5.77
CA ASN A 136 10.95 7.27 6.83
C ASN A 136 11.99 8.36 7.04
N HIS A 137 12.12 9.30 6.09
CA HIS A 137 13.08 10.38 6.15
C HIS A 137 12.36 11.72 6.05
N PHE A 138 12.47 12.55 7.10
CA PHE A 138 11.76 13.82 7.19
C PHE A 138 11.97 14.71 5.95
N GLN A 139 13.17 14.74 5.39
CA GLN A 139 13.52 15.54 4.21
C GLN A 139 12.83 15.09 2.91
N PHE A 140 12.21 13.91 2.88
CA PHE A 140 11.57 13.35 1.68
C PHE A 140 10.05 13.25 1.80
N ARG A 141 9.43 13.91 2.79
CA ARG A 141 7.98 13.84 3.01
C ARG A 141 7.16 14.39 1.85
N ASP A 142 7.61 15.46 1.20
CA ASP A 142 6.94 15.99 0.00
C ASP A 142 6.93 14.95 -1.13
N ALA A 143 8.06 14.26 -1.31
CA ALA A 143 8.20 13.19 -2.31
C ALA A 143 7.40 11.93 -1.93
N SER A 144 7.26 11.65 -0.63
CA SER A 144 6.39 10.61 -0.10
C SER A 144 4.92 10.91 -0.44
N LEU A 145 4.45 12.11 -0.10
CA LEU A 145 3.09 12.57 -0.42
C LEU A 145 2.82 12.56 -1.93
N ALA A 146 3.78 13.00 -2.74
CA ALA A 146 3.70 12.91 -4.20
C ALA A 146 3.51 11.46 -4.68
N SER A 147 4.24 10.52 -4.06
CA SER A 147 4.15 9.10 -4.40
C SER A 147 2.81 8.50 -3.96
N SER A 148 2.27 8.87 -2.78
CA SER A 148 0.93 8.47 -2.34
C SER A 148 -0.16 8.95 -3.30
N HIS A 149 -0.05 10.18 -3.83
CA HIS A 149 -1.00 10.68 -4.82
C HIS A 149 -0.95 9.91 -6.15
N ILE A 150 0.22 9.39 -6.56
CA ILE A 150 0.32 8.51 -7.73
C ILE A 150 -0.37 7.17 -7.44
N ALA A 151 -0.21 6.63 -6.23
CA ALA A 151 -0.92 5.41 -5.81
C ALA A 151 -2.43 5.61 -5.78
N LEU A 152 -2.91 6.77 -5.29
CA LEU A 152 -4.32 7.16 -5.31
C LEU A 152 -4.89 7.24 -6.73
N ASP A 153 -4.14 7.85 -7.66
CA ASP A 153 -4.53 7.96 -9.08
C ASP A 153 -4.65 6.58 -9.75
N ALA A 154 -3.75 5.66 -9.41
CA ALA A 154 -3.81 4.27 -9.86
C ALA A 154 -5.04 3.53 -9.30
N ALA A 155 -5.31 3.63 -8.00
CA ALA A 155 -6.49 3.02 -7.37
C ALA A 155 -7.79 3.55 -7.98
N TYR A 156 -7.88 4.87 -8.17
CA TYR A 156 -9.02 5.50 -8.85
C TYR A 156 -9.19 4.96 -10.27
N SER A 157 -8.10 4.87 -11.04
CA SER A 157 -8.12 4.33 -12.41
C SER A 157 -8.60 2.87 -12.47
N MET A 158 -8.21 2.04 -11.50
CA MET A 158 -8.68 0.67 -11.37
C MET A 158 -10.20 0.61 -11.10
N ILE A 159 -10.71 1.46 -10.19
CA ILE A 159 -12.15 1.56 -9.91
C ILE A 159 -12.92 2.03 -11.15
N LEU A 160 -12.46 3.07 -11.84
CA LEU A 160 -13.14 3.54 -13.06
C LEU A 160 -13.13 2.47 -14.16
N ARG A 161 -12.06 1.67 -14.26
CA ARG A 161 -11.99 0.54 -15.18
C ARG A 161 -13.06 -0.50 -14.82
N GLN A 162 -13.21 -0.82 -13.54
CA GLN A 162 -14.24 -1.75 -13.05
C GLN A 162 -15.67 -1.20 -13.26
N LEU A 163 -15.92 0.07 -13.01
CA LEU A 163 -17.22 0.68 -13.29
C LEU A 163 -17.59 0.63 -14.78
N ARG A 164 -16.59 0.82 -15.67
CA ARG A 164 -16.79 0.67 -17.12
C ARG A 164 -17.11 -0.76 -17.52
N THR A 165 -16.48 -1.76 -16.90
CA THR A 165 -16.83 -3.17 -17.17
C THR A 165 -18.25 -3.51 -16.69
N LEU A 166 -18.74 -2.83 -15.66
CA LEU A 166 -20.12 -2.91 -15.17
C LEU A 166 -21.13 -2.09 -16.02
N GLY A 167 -20.68 -1.38 -17.06
CA GLY A 167 -21.54 -0.68 -18.02
C GLY A 167 -21.65 0.83 -17.83
N ALA A 168 -20.95 1.43 -16.86
CA ALA A 168 -20.89 2.88 -16.70
C ALA A 168 -20.08 3.52 -17.85
N ARG A 169 -20.73 4.34 -18.69
CA ARG A 169 -20.07 4.93 -19.87
C ARG A 169 -19.02 5.99 -19.51
N ASN A 170 -19.30 6.82 -18.51
CA ASN A 170 -18.41 7.89 -18.07
C ASN A 170 -18.50 8.03 -16.55
N PRO A 171 -17.94 7.06 -15.78
CA PRO A 171 -18.02 7.08 -14.33
C PRO A 171 -17.32 8.33 -13.77
N SER A 172 -17.99 8.98 -12.84
CA SER A 172 -17.53 10.15 -12.11
C SER A 172 -16.85 9.77 -10.79
N SER A 173 -16.28 10.78 -10.12
CA SER A 173 -15.70 10.59 -8.78
C SER A 173 -16.77 10.22 -7.72
N TYR A 174 -18.03 10.64 -7.91
CA TYR A 174 -19.14 10.20 -7.08
C TYR A 174 -19.47 8.72 -7.31
N ASP A 175 -19.46 8.27 -8.57
CA ASP A 175 -19.69 6.85 -8.89
C ASP A 175 -18.60 5.96 -8.30
N ALA A 176 -17.34 6.43 -8.30
CA ALA A 176 -16.23 5.72 -7.68
C ALA A 176 -16.35 5.63 -6.15
N GLN A 177 -16.76 6.71 -5.47
CA GLN A 177 -17.03 6.66 -4.03
C GLN A 177 -18.19 5.72 -3.71
N ALA A 178 -19.30 5.81 -4.46
CA ALA A 178 -20.45 4.93 -4.26
C ALA A 178 -20.06 3.46 -4.45
N TYR A 179 -19.27 3.14 -5.48
CA TYR A 179 -18.73 1.80 -5.68
C TYR A 179 -17.86 1.32 -4.52
N MET A 180 -17.03 2.21 -3.96
CA MET A 180 -16.21 1.90 -2.79
C MET A 180 -17.08 1.68 -1.53
N ASP A 181 -18.11 2.49 -1.33
CA ASP A 181 -19.06 2.36 -0.22
C ASP A 181 -19.78 0.98 -0.31
N GLU A 182 -20.25 0.59 -1.50
CA GLU A 182 -20.84 -0.73 -1.76
C GLU A 182 -19.84 -1.86 -1.51
N MET A 183 -18.60 -1.71 -1.98
CA MET A 183 -17.53 -2.69 -1.86
C MET A 183 -17.12 -2.94 -0.39
N TYR A 184 -17.19 -1.90 0.45
CA TYR A 184 -16.98 -2.00 1.89
C TYR A 184 -18.24 -2.43 2.64
N GLY A 185 -19.43 -2.28 2.06
CA GLY A 185 -20.71 -2.57 2.72
C GLY A 185 -21.10 -1.48 3.71
N VAL A 186 -20.82 -0.21 3.38
CA VAL A 186 -21.20 0.97 4.17
C VAL A 186 -22.22 1.81 3.40
N PRO A 187 -23.05 2.63 4.09
CA PRO A 187 -24.00 3.50 3.41
C PRO A 187 -23.31 4.51 2.50
N HIS A 188 -23.96 4.86 1.39
CA HIS A 188 -23.41 5.82 0.44
C HIS A 188 -23.24 7.18 1.09
N THR A 189 -22.00 7.64 1.12
CA THR A 189 -21.58 8.88 1.78
C THR A 189 -22.02 10.13 1.02
N GLN A 190 -22.36 9.99 -0.28
CA GLN A 190 -22.60 11.11 -1.21
C GLN A 190 -21.40 12.04 -1.37
N LEU A 191 -20.22 11.60 -0.96
CA LEU A 191 -18.96 12.31 -1.12
C LEU A 191 -18.28 11.94 -2.45
N LYS A 192 -17.25 12.70 -2.83
CA LYS A 192 -16.36 12.32 -3.92
C LYS A 192 -15.25 11.41 -3.41
N PHE A 193 -14.77 10.55 -4.30
CA PHE A 193 -13.66 9.64 -4.03
C PHE A 193 -12.41 10.39 -3.57
N PHE A 194 -12.05 10.22 -2.29
CA PHE A 194 -10.88 10.86 -1.65
C PHE A 194 -10.79 12.38 -1.92
N GLU A 195 -11.91 13.10 -1.77
CA GLU A 195 -12.01 14.54 -2.13
C GLU A 195 -10.96 15.43 -1.48
N ASP A 196 -10.72 15.22 -0.18
CA ASP A 196 -9.81 16.05 0.61
C ASP A 196 -8.37 15.86 0.12
N PHE A 197 -7.91 14.61 -0.02
CA PHE A 197 -6.59 14.30 -0.57
C PHE A 197 -6.42 14.79 -2.01
N TYR A 198 -7.46 14.74 -2.84
CA TYR A 198 -7.40 15.32 -4.18
C TYR A 198 -7.25 16.85 -4.13
N THR A 199 -7.95 17.50 -3.22
CA THR A 199 -7.85 18.95 -3.02
C THR A 199 -6.45 19.35 -2.56
N ASP A 200 -5.86 18.59 -1.63
CA ASP A 200 -4.51 18.82 -1.15
C ASP A 200 -3.44 18.52 -2.21
N ARG A 201 -3.64 17.50 -3.04
CA ARG A 201 -2.82 17.28 -4.25
C ARG A 201 -2.81 18.53 -5.13
N VAL A 202 -3.98 19.11 -5.40
CA VAL A 202 -4.09 20.28 -6.26
C VAL A 202 -3.39 21.48 -5.63
N ARG A 203 -3.56 21.70 -4.32
CA ARG A 203 -2.85 22.76 -3.58
C ARG A 203 -1.32 22.60 -3.66
N ASN A 204 -0.81 21.37 -3.55
CA ASN A 204 0.62 21.08 -3.53
C ASN A 204 1.30 21.19 -4.91
N PHE A 205 0.64 20.77 -5.98
CA PHE A 205 1.26 20.71 -7.32
C PHE A 205 0.82 21.80 -8.29
N HIS A 206 -0.30 22.47 -8.03
CA HIS A 206 -0.86 23.51 -8.91
C HIS A 206 -0.80 24.87 -8.21
N THR A 207 0.34 25.54 -8.39
CA THR A 207 0.72 26.81 -7.75
C THR A 207 -0.19 28.00 -8.09
N ASP A 208 -0.92 27.92 -9.21
CA ASP A 208 -1.92 28.89 -9.63
C ASP A 208 -3.30 28.23 -9.71
N SER A 209 -3.74 27.65 -8.58
CA SER A 209 -5.05 26.98 -8.48
C SER A 209 -5.97 27.69 -7.50
N ARG A 210 -7.28 27.47 -7.67
CA ARG A 210 -8.32 28.01 -6.77
C ARG A 210 -8.25 27.50 -5.33
N TYR A 211 -7.48 26.44 -5.09
CA TYR A 211 -7.38 25.74 -3.80
C TYR A 211 -6.19 26.19 -2.96
N GLY A 212 -5.33 27.05 -3.52
CA GLY A 212 -4.28 27.74 -2.81
C GLY A 212 -3.32 28.42 -3.78
N ALA A 213 -3.26 29.76 -3.72
CA ALA A 213 -2.12 30.54 -4.21
C ALA A 213 -1.17 30.82 -3.02
N GLU A 214 -1.03 29.83 -2.13
CA GLU A 214 -0.22 29.97 -0.93
C GLU A 214 1.26 29.87 -1.31
N PRO A 215 2.13 30.75 -0.80
CA PRO A 215 3.56 30.71 -1.13
C PRO A 215 4.26 29.43 -0.64
N ILE A 216 3.71 28.80 0.40
CA ILE A 216 4.19 27.56 1.00
C ILE A 216 2.95 26.73 1.30
N PRO A 217 2.69 25.63 0.55
CA PRO A 217 1.52 24.82 0.80
C PRO A 217 1.67 24.08 2.14
N PHE A 218 0.62 24.11 2.94
CA PHE A 218 0.55 23.31 4.16
C PHE A 218 0.15 21.88 3.80
N PHE A 219 0.92 20.90 4.27
CA PHE A 219 0.51 19.50 4.29
C PHE A 219 0.75 18.93 5.69
N SER A 220 -0.16 18.10 6.18
CA SER A 220 0.02 17.39 7.44
C SER A 220 0.80 16.10 7.21
N ILE A 221 1.60 15.73 8.20
CA ILE A 221 2.22 14.41 8.26
C ILE A 221 1.14 13.33 8.33
N ASP A 222 0.04 13.66 9.00
CA ASP A 222 -1.12 12.79 9.18
C ASP A 222 -1.76 12.46 7.82
N ASP A 223 -1.75 13.38 6.85
CA ASP A 223 -2.32 13.14 5.51
C ASP A 223 -1.60 12.00 4.78
N ILE A 224 -0.28 11.86 4.97
CA ILE A 224 0.48 10.76 4.38
C ILE A 224 0.13 9.43 5.06
N TRP A 225 0.02 9.44 6.39
CA TRP A 225 -0.36 8.26 7.17
C TRP A 225 -1.75 7.78 6.80
N ASP A 226 -2.74 8.67 6.85
CA ASP A 226 -4.14 8.36 6.60
C ASP A 226 -4.35 7.90 5.15
N LEU A 227 -3.72 8.59 4.18
CA LEU A 227 -3.81 8.20 2.78
C LEU A 227 -3.16 6.83 2.53
N ASN A 228 -1.96 6.58 3.07
CA ASN A 228 -1.31 5.29 2.89
C ASN A 228 -2.15 4.17 3.53
N ALA A 229 -2.61 4.34 4.77
CA ALA A 229 -3.46 3.37 5.46
C ALA A 229 -4.71 3.02 4.64
N ALA A 230 -5.45 4.03 4.16
CA ALA A 230 -6.64 3.84 3.34
C ALA A 230 -6.32 3.15 2.00
N LEU A 231 -5.21 3.53 1.34
CA LEU A 231 -4.78 2.89 0.09
C LEU A 231 -4.36 1.43 0.31
N LYS A 232 -3.77 1.07 1.46
CA LYS A 232 -3.44 -0.33 1.76
C LYS A 232 -4.69 -1.20 1.77
N GLY A 233 -5.71 -0.80 2.54
CA GLY A 233 -6.98 -1.52 2.58
C GLY A 233 -7.66 -1.59 1.20
N LEU A 234 -7.61 -0.50 0.44
CA LEU A 234 -8.21 -0.43 -0.89
C LEU A 234 -7.50 -1.31 -1.91
N PHE A 235 -6.17 -1.24 -2.03
CA PHE A 235 -5.41 -2.11 -2.94
C PHE A 235 -5.59 -3.57 -2.60
N TYR A 236 -5.58 -3.92 -1.31
CA TYR A 236 -5.87 -5.29 -0.88
C TYR A 236 -7.23 -5.74 -1.42
N ARG A 237 -8.29 -4.95 -1.19
CA ARG A 237 -9.64 -5.27 -1.63
C ARG A 237 -9.82 -5.34 -3.14
N LEU A 238 -9.16 -4.46 -3.88
CA LEU A 238 -9.19 -4.44 -5.35
C LEU A 238 -8.52 -5.66 -5.96
N VAL A 239 -7.49 -6.20 -5.32
CA VAL A 239 -6.71 -7.34 -5.81
C VAL A 239 -7.33 -8.67 -5.38
N THR A 240 -7.63 -8.83 -4.09
CA THR A 240 -8.07 -10.12 -3.54
C THR A 240 -9.57 -10.34 -3.67
N GLY A 241 -10.35 -9.27 -3.80
CA GLY A 241 -11.79 -9.37 -3.68
C GLY A 241 -12.29 -9.47 -2.23
N ASP A 242 -11.40 -9.38 -1.24
CA ASP A 242 -11.71 -9.50 0.18
C ASP A 242 -11.25 -8.28 0.97
N LEU A 243 -11.85 -8.06 2.14
CA LEU A 243 -11.35 -7.05 3.08
C LEU A 243 -10.21 -7.61 3.89
N HIS A 244 -9.13 -6.83 3.96
CA HIS A 244 -8.11 -7.01 4.99
C HIS A 244 -8.79 -6.95 6.36
N ASP A 245 -8.30 -7.72 7.33
CA ASP A 245 -8.97 -7.87 8.62
C ASP A 245 -9.01 -6.58 9.42
N GLU A 246 -7.98 -5.77 9.29
CA GLU A 246 -7.95 -4.44 9.88
C GLU A 246 -9.00 -3.52 9.25
N THR A 247 -9.07 -3.47 7.91
CA THR A 247 -10.15 -2.74 7.20
C THR A 247 -11.53 -3.23 7.66
N ARG A 248 -11.69 -4.54 7.79
CA ARG A 248 -12.93 -5.18 8.25
C ARG A 248 -13.29 -4.71 9.66
N ARG A 249 -12.33 -4.70 10.57
CA ARG A 249 -12.50 -4.24 11.96
C ARG A 249 -12.85 -2.75 12.00
N ASN A 250 -12.10 -1.91 11.29
CA ASN A 250 -12.33 -0.46 11.23
C ASN A 250 -13.73 -0.14 10.69
N ARG A 251 -14.15 -0.84 9.64
CA ARG A 251 -15.52 -0.77 9.11
C ARG A 251 -16.56 -1.23 10.14
N ASP A 252 -16.36 -2.38 10.78
CA ASP A 252 -17.33 -2.91 11.74
C ASP A 252 -17.50 -1.98 12.94
N GLU A 253 -16.41 -1.33 13.38
CA GLU A 253 -16.44 -0.28 14.39
C GLU A 253 -17.21 0.95 13.90
N TYR A 254 -16.92 1.44 12.69
CA TYR A 254 -17.65 2.55 12.08
C TYR A 254 -19.17 2.27 12.03
N LEU A 255 -19.58 1.07 11.60
CA LEU A 255 -20.99 0.69 11.51
C LEU A 255 -21.65 0.62 12.89
N ARG A 256 -20.95 0.09 13.90
CA ARG A 256 -21.41 0.06 15.30
C ARG A 256 -21.60 1.46 15.87
N TYR A 257 -20.63 2.36 15.69
CA TYR A 257 -20.70 3.72 16.23
C TYR A 257 -21.82 4.55 15.58
N ASN A 258 -22.13 4.29 14.31
CA ASN A 258 -23.17 5.00 13.57
C ASN A 258 -24.54 4.30 13.63
N MET A 259 -24.70 3.24 14.43
CA MET A 259 -25.95 2.47 14.57
C MET A 259 -26.52 1.97 13.23
N ILE A 260 -25.63 1.60 12.30
CA ILE A 260 -26.03 1.07 10.99
C ILE A 260 -26.09 -0.46 11.13
N GLU A 261 -27.29 -1.04 11.01
CA GLU A 261 -27.45 -2.50 11.00
C GLU A 261 -26.86 -3.09 9.71
N VAL A 262 -26.04 -4.14 9.85
CA VAL A 262 -25.52 -4.91 8.72
C VAL A 262 -26.57 -5.96 8.36
N GLY A 263 -27.20 -5.80 7.21
CA GLY A 263 -28.16 -6.76 6.63
C GLY A 263 -27.48 -7.92 5.92
#